data_AF-B5TM33-F1
#
_entry.id   AF-B5TM33-F1
#
_cell.length_a   1.000
_cell.length_b   1.000
_cell.length_c   1.000
_cell.angle_alpha   90.00
_cell.angle_beta   90.00
_cell.angle_gamma   90.00
#
_symmetry.space_group_name_H-M   'P 1'
#
loop_
_entity.id
_entity.type
_entity.pdbx_description
1 polymer ?
#
loop_
_entity_poly.entity_id
_entity_poly.type
_entity_poly.pdbx_seq_one_letter_code
_entity_poly.pdbx_strand_id
1 'polypeptide(L)'
;PNVFRMKLMGAEVISVKNGSGTLKDACNEALRDWSSSYKTSHYMIGTAAGPHPYPTIVREFQRIIGKETKRQILEQEKKLPDSIIACVGGGSNAIGIFSDFIDDIQVNLIGVEPGGKGINTGKHGAP
;
A
#
# COMPACT_ATOMS: atom_id res chain seq x y z
N PRO A 1 3.15 -19.09 -8.37
CA PRO A 1 3.07 -18.38 -9.67
C PRO A 1 3.88 -17.06 -9.73
N ASN A 2 3.81 -16.18 -8.71
CA ASN A 2 4.51 -14.88 -8.77
C ASN A 2 6.04 -14.98 -8.74
N VAL A 3 6.62 -15.88 -7.93
CA VAL A 3 8.08 -16.14 -7.94
C VAL A 3 8.59 -16.49 -9.34
N PHE A 4 7.85 -17.36 -10.05
CA PHE A 4 8.21 -17.75 -11.41
C PHE A 4 8.16 -16.57 -12.39
N ARG A 5 7.12 -15.72 -12.30
CA ARG A 5 7.01 -14.50 -13.13
C ARG A 5 8.14 -13.52 -12.88
N MET A 6 8.53 -13.30 -11.62
CA MET A 6 9.67 -12.44 -11.28
C MET A 6 10.96 -12.95 -11.93
N LYS A 7 11.22 -14.26 -11.84
CA LYS A 7 12.37 -14.88 -12.49
C LYS A 7 12.33 -14.81 -14.02
N LEU A 8 11.15 -14.99 -14.63
CA LEU A 8 10.98 -14.82 -16.08
C LEU A 8 11.30 -13.41 -16.57
N MET A 9 11.06 -12.38 -15.74
CA MET A 9 11.41 -10.99 -16.03
C MET A 9 12.87 -10.65 -15.69
N GLY A 10 13.69 -11.64 -15.30
CA GLY A 10 15.11 -11.46 -14.99
C GLY A 10 15.39 -11.00 -13.55
N ALA A 11 14.40 -10.91 -12.67
CA ALA A 11 14.63 -10.55 -11.28
C ALA A 11 15.19 -11.73 -10.48
N GLU A 12 16.19 -11.46 -9.63
CA GLU A 12 16.62 -12.38 -8.59
C GLU A 12 15.58 -12.39 -7.45
N VAL A 13 15.20 -13.59 -6.98
CA VAL A 13 14.24 -13.75 -5.89
C VAL A 13 14.94 -14.39 -4.70
N ILE A 14 15.25 -13.56 -3.70
CA ILE A 14 15.95 -13.97 -2.49
C ILE A 14 14.93 -14.37 -1.43
N SER A 15 15.00 -15.61 -0.96
CA SER A 15 14.06 -16.12 0.05
C SER A 15 14.54 -15.81 1.47
N VAL A 16 13.73 -15.13 2.27
CA VAL A 16 14.04 -14.84 3.68
C VAL A 16 13.48 -15.94 4.57
N LYS A 17 14.38 -16.63 5.29
CA LYS A 17 14.04 -17.72 6.23
C LYS A 17 14.09 -17.30 7.70
N ASN A 18 14.59 -16.10 7.97
CA ASN A 18 14.69 -15.55 9.32
C ASN A 18 13.30 -15.15 9.87
N GLY A 19 13.14 -15.20 11.19
CA GLY A 19 11.91 -14.76 11.85
C GLY A 19 10.71 -15.65 11.52
N SER A 20 9.59 -15.01 11.18
CA SER A 20 8.35 -15.71 10.80
C SER A 20 8.32 -16.16 9.34
N GLY A 21 9.30 -15.75 8.54
CA GLY A 21 9.33 -16.01 7.09
C GLY A 21 8.21 -15.29 6.33
N THR A 22 7.75 -14.14 6.84
CA THR A 22 6.64 -13.37 6.24
C THR A 22 7.11 -12.00 5.72
N LEU A 23 6.16 -11.19 5.24
CA LEU A 23 6.43 -9.87 4.65
C LEU A 23 7.27 -8.96 5.55
N LYS A 24 7.01 -8.96 6.86
CA LYS A 24 7.77 -8.13 7.82
C LYS A 24 9.27 -8.46 7.79
N ASP A 25 9.59 -9.75 7.76
CA ASP A 25 10.98 -10.22 7.75
C ASP A 25 11.65 -9.86 6.42
N ALA A 26 10.94 -9.97 5.30
CA ALA A 26 11.43 -9.55 3.99
C ALA A 26 11.70 -8.04 3.92
N CYS A 27 10.83 -7.20 4.50
CA CYS A 27 11.06 -5.75 4.58
C CYS A 27 12.32 -5.41 5.39
N ASN A 28 12.55 -6.11 6.50
CA ASN A 28 13.73 -5.90 7.35
C ASN A 28 15.03 -6.25 6.62
N GLU A 29 15.08 -7.39 5.93
CA GLU A 29 16.28 -7.78 5.17
C GLU A 29 16.51 -6.83 3.98
N ALA A 30 15.47 -6.36 3.30
CA ALA A 30 15.60 -5.40 2.21
C ALA A 30 16.14 -4.04 2.68
N LEU A 31 15.71 -3.54 3.85
CA LEU A 31 16.28 -2.33 4.45
C LEU A 31 17.74 -2.54 4.89
N ARG A 32 18.07 -3.73 5.40
CA ARG A 32 19.45 -4.08 5.78
C ARG A 32 20.36 -4.08 4.56
N ASP A 33 19.97 -4.71 3.46
CA ASP A 33 20.70 -4.63 2.19
C ASP A 33 20.90 -3.17 1.80
N TRP A 34 19.81 -2.41 1.73
CA TRP A 34 19.86 -1.01 1.29
C TRP A 34 20.80 -0.14 2.14
N SER A 35 20.90 -0.39 3.45
CA SER A 35 21.84 0.32 4.32
C SER A 35 23.31 0.21 3.87
N SER A 36 23.66 -0.87 3.16
CA SER A 36 24.99 -1.12 2.61
C SER A 36 25.11 -0.83 1.10
N SER A 37 23.99 -0.81 0.37
CA SER A 37 23.97 -0.71 -1.10
C SER A 37 23.34 0.58 -1.67
N TYR A 38 22.91 1.53 -0.81
CA TYR A 38 22.15 2.74 -1.21
C TYR A 38 22.83 3.63 -2.27
N LYS A 39 24.15 3.53 -2.47
CA LYS A 39 24.87 4.29 -3.50
C LYS A 39 24.57 3.82 -4.91
N THR A 40 24.22 2.54 -5.07
CA THR A 40 23.99 1.88 -6.37
C THR A 40 22.58 1.30 -6.50
N SER A 41 21.84 1.22 -5.39
CA SER A 41 20.53 0.59 -5.33
C SER A 41 19.48 1.53 -4.75
N HIS A 42 18.29 1.55 -5.35
CA HIS A 42 17.12 2.21 -4.80
C HIS A 42 16.21 1.20 -4.10
N TYR A 43 15.84 1.46 -2.85
CA TYR A 43 14.87 0.64 -2.15
C TYR A 43 13.43 1.02 -2.55
N MET A 44 12.86 0.22 -3.45
CA MET A 44 11.49 0.40 -3.92
C MET A 44 10.48 -0.20 -2.94
N ILE A 45 10.12 0.55 -1.90
CA ILE A 45 9.10 0.13 -0.94
C ILE A 45 7.72 -0.01 -1.61
N GLY A 46 6.99 -1.07 -1.27
CA GLY A 46 5.74 -1.43 -1.97
C GLY A 46 4.46 -0.78 -1.41
N THR A 47 4.54 0.08 -0.39
CA THR A 47 3.35 0.64 0.26
C THR A 47 3.59 2.02 0.88
N ALA A 48 2.51 2.73 1.24
CA ALA A 48 2.55 4.06 1.86
C ALA A 48 2.89 3.99 3.36
N ALA A 49 4.05 3.41 3.67
CA ALA A 49 4.58 3.27 5.02
C ALA A 49 6.10 3.52 5.01
N GLY A 50 6.76 3.22 6.13
CA GLY A 50 8.19 3.43 6.28
C GLY A 50 8.57 4.90 6.54
N PRO A 51 9.88 5.22 6.57
CA PRO A 51 10.35 6.57 6.85
C PRO A 51 10.02 7.54 5.71
N HIS A 52 9.92 8.82 6.03
CA HIS A 52 9.95 9.87 5.01
C HIS A 52 11.19 9.67 4.10
N PRO A 53 11.08 9.85 2.77
CA PRO A 53 9.94 10.41 2.02
C PRO A 53 8.94 9.38 1.47
N TYR A 54 9.06 8.09 1.81
CA TYR A 54 8.28 7.04 1.15
C TYR A 54 6.76 7.19 1.25
N PRO A 55 6.15 7.47 2.41
CA PRO A 55 4.70 7.67 2.48
C PRO A 55 4.19 8.78 1.55
N THR A 56 4.95 9.88 1.42
CA THR A 56 4.62 10.99 0.53
C THR A 56 4.74 10.58 -0.94
N ILE A 57 5.85 9.95 -1.33
CA ILE A 57 6.07 9.51 -2.72
C ILE A 57 4.97 8.53 -3.14
N VAL A 58 4.70 7.51 -2.32
CA VAL A 58 3.72 6.48 -2.66
C VAL A 58 2.31 7.08 -2.75
N ARG A 59 1.94 7.99 -1.85
CA ARG A 59 0.68 8.73 -1.96
C ARG A 59 0.57 9.48 -3.28
N GLU A 60 1.58 10.28 -3.64
CA GLU A 60 1.54 11.09 -4.87
C GLU A 60 1.44 10.21 -6.12
N PHE A 61 2.15 9.09 -6.16
CA PHE A 61 2.09 8.16 -7.29
C PHE A 61 0.77 7.39 -7.37
N GLN A 62 0.08 7.16 -6.24
CA GLN A 62 -1.22 6.49 -6.21
C GLN A 62 -2.41 7.46 -6.31
N ARG A 63 -2.22 8.77 -6.14
CA ARG A 63 -3.29 9.78 -6.15
C ARG A 63 -4.14 9.80 -7.43
N ILE A 64 -3.59 9.28 -8.55
CA ILE A 64 -4.33 9.17 -9.80
C ILE A 64 -5.66 8.40 -9.63
N ILE A 65 -5.71 7.42 -8.72
CA ILE A 65 -6.93 6.66 -8.41
C ILE A 65 -8.05 7.59 -7.94
N GLY A 66 -7.76 8.47 -6.98
CA GLY A 66 -8.74 9.43 -6.47
C GLY A 66 -9.19 10.44 -7.52
N LYS A 67 -8.23 10.97 -8.30
CA LYS A 67 -8.49 11.94 -9.38
C LYS A 67 -9.43 11.37 -10.45
N GLU A 68 -9.14 10.16 -10.91
CA GLU A 68 -9.97 9.50 -11.91
C GLU A 68 -11.35 9.15 -11.35
N THR A 69 -11.41 8.63 -10.12
CA THR A 69 -12.67 8.29 -9.44
C THR A 69 -13.58 9.52 -9.31
N LYS A 70 -13.02 10.67 -8.86
CA LYS A 70 -13.78 11.92 -8.72
C LYS A 70 -14.31 12.41 -10.06
N ARG A 71 -13.49 12.37 -11.11
CA ARG A 71 -13.94 12.72 -12.46
C ARG A 71 -15.08 11.80 -12.92
N GLN A 72 -14.90 10.49 -12.80
CA GLN A 72 -15.86 9.48 -13.26
C GLN A 72 -17.20 9.57 -12.52
N ILE A 73 -17.18 9.73 -11.20
CA ILE A 73 -18.42 9.78 -10.41
C ILE A 73 -19.21 11.07 -10.67
N LEU A 74 -18.53 12.21 -10.88
CA LEU A 74 -19.19 13.45 -11.29
C LEU A 74 -19.74 13.36 -12.72
N GLU A 75 -19.09 12.63 -13.63
CA GLU A 75 -19.60 12.39 -14.97
C GLU A 75 -20.87 11.53 -14.94
N GLN A 76 -20.89 10.46 -14.14
CA GLN A 76 -21.97 9.48 -14.11
C GLN A 76 -23.15 9.92 -13.22
N GLU A 77 -22.89 10.38 -12.00
CA GLU A 77 -23.91 10.60 -10.97
C GLU A 77 -24.17 12.10 -10.69
N LYS A 78 -23.37 13.00 -11.28
CA LYS A 78 -23.47 14.47 -11.09
C LYS A 78 -23.34 14.93 -9.63
N LYS A 79 -22.81 14.08 -8.75
CA LYS A 79 -22.55 14.36 -7.34
C LYS A 79 -21.34 13.56 -6.86
N LEU A 80 -20.79 13.98 -5.71
CA LEU A 80 -19.78 13.21 -5.00
C LEU A 80 -20.42 11.97 -4.35
N PRO A 81 -19.65 10.89 -4.12
CA PRO A 81 -20.15 9.71 -3.44
C PRO A 81 -20.33 10.00 -1.94
N ASP A 82 -21.28 9.30 -1.30
CA ASP A 82 -21.47 9.40 0.15
C ASP A 82 -20.29 8.77 0.92
N SER A 83 -19.60 7.80 0.31
CA SER A 83 -18.45 7.13 0.91
C SER A 83 -17.46 6.62 -0.15
N ILE A 84 -16.17 6.64 0.18
CA ILE A 84 -15.11 5.91 -0.51
C ILE A 84 -14.61 4.82 0.44
N ILE A 85 -14.50 3.58 -0.07
CA ILE A 85 -14.11 2.42 0.73
C ILE A 85 -12.88 1.78 0.10
N ALA A 86 -11.85 1.52 0.91
CA ALA A 86 -10.62 0.88 0.45
C ALA A 86 -10.02 -0.02 1.54
N CYS A 87 -9.35 -1.10 1.13
CA CYS A 87 -8.69 -2.00 2.08
C CYS A 87 -7.35 -1.43 2.54
N VAL A 88 -7.02 -1.64 3.82
CA VAL A 88 -5.81 -1.12 4.47
C VAL A 88 -4.96 -2.28 4.96
N GLY A 89 -3.97 -2.63 4.14
CA GLY A 89 -2.77 -3.33 4.60
C GLY A 89 -1.74 -2.30 5.04
N GLY A 90 -0.80 -1.96 4.14
CA GLY A 90 0.10 -0.81 4.33
C GLY A 90 -0.44 0.53 3.78
N GLY A 91 -1.68 0.57 3.28
CA GLY A 91 -2.41 1.80 2.98
C GLY A 91 -2.22 2.47 1.61
N SER A 92 -1.38 1.98 0.69
CA SER A 92 -1.09 2.66 -0.59
C SER A 92 -2.31 2.89 -1.50
N ASN A 93 -3.12 1.86 -1.73
CA ASN A 93 -4.34 1.98 -2.54
C ASN A 93 -5.37 2.91 -1.88
N ALA A 94 -5.52 2.80 -0.56
CA ALA A 94 -6.48 3.57 0.22
C ALA A 94 -6.12 5.05 0.23
N ILE A 95 -4.87 5.40 0.56
CA ILE A 95 -4.45 6.79 0.51
C ILE A 95 -4.47 7.35 -0.92
N GLY A 96 -4.22 6.51 -1.94
CA GLY A 96 -4.32 6.89 -3.34
C GLY A 96 -5.71 7.36 -3.74
N ILE A 97 -6.74 6.58 -3.40
CA ILE A 97 -8.12 6.97 -3.69
C ILE A 97 -8.60 8.09 -2.77
N PHE A 98 -8.27 8.07 -1.47
CA PHE A 98 -8.68 9.08 -0.51
C PHE A 98 -8.08 10.46 -0.78
N SER A 99 -6.86 10.54 -1.31
CA SER A 99 -6.10 11.80 -1.45
C SER A 99 -6.86 12.91 -2.16
N ASP A 100 -7.72 12.57 -3.13
CA ASP A 100 -8.47 13.59 -3.85
C ASP A 100 -9.78 13.98 -3.16
N PHE A 101 -10.23 13.23 -2.15
CA PHE A 101 -11.48 13.47 -1.40
C PHE A 101 -11.26 13.97 0.04
N ILE A 102 -10.02 14.15 0.49
CA ILE A 102 -9.69 14.59 1.86
C ILE A 102 -10.36 15.92 2.23
N ASP A 103 -10.44 16.85 1.29
CA ASP A 103 -11.03 18.18 1.51
C ASP A 103 -12.55 18.19 1.33
N ASP A 104 -13.14 17.11 0.80
CA ASP A 104 -14.59 16.98 0.60
C ASP A 104 -15.25 16.39 1.85
N ILE A 105 -15.47 17.23 2.87
CA ILE A 105 -15.95 16.82 4.21
C ILE A 105 -17.26 16.01 4.24
N GLN A 106 -18.05 16.05 3.16
CA GLN A 106 -19.29 15.29 3.00
C GLN A 106 -19.07 13.83 2.57
N VAL A 107 -17.86 13.48 2.13
CA VAL A 107 -17.49 12.15 1.64
C VAL A 107 -16.86 11.37 2.78
N ASN A 108 -17.50 10.28 3.22
CA ASN A 108 -16.91 9.43 4.26
C ASN A 108 -15.78 8.58 3.70
N LEU A 109 -14.61 8.61 4.34
CA LEU A 109 -13.45 7.82 3.93
C LEU A 109 -13.29 6.60 4.86
N ILE A 110 -13.56 5.41 4.34
CA ILE A 110 -13.66 4.17 5.13
C ILE A 110 -12.51 3.22 4.76
N GLY A 111 -11.56 3.06 5.69
CA GLY A 111 -10.51 2.05 5.61
C GLY A 111 -10.96 0.72 6.19
N VAL A 112 -10.68 -0.38 5.50
CA VAL A 112 -11.04 -1.74 5.94
C VAL A 112 -9.80 -2.59 6.17
N GLU A 113 -9.56 -2.96 7.43
CA GLU A 113 -8.41 -3.77 7.86
C GLU A 113 -8.76 -5.27 7.95
N PRO A 114 -7.77 -6.17 7.80
CA PRO A 114 -8.04 -7.60 7.82
C PRO A 114 -8.24 -8.14 9.25
N GLY A 115 -9.49 -8.46 9.58
CA GLY A 115 -9.88 -9.03 10.88
C GLY A 115 -9.41 -10.47 11.16
N GLY A 116 -8.85 -11.17 10.16
CA GLY A 116 -8.32 -12.53 10.29
C GLY A 116 -9.33 -13.53 10.88
N LYS A 117 -8.94 -14.25 11.94
CA LYS A 117 -9.85 -15.17 12.67
C LYS A 117 -10.73 -14.46 13.71
N GLY A 118 -10.76 -13.13 13.69
CA GLY A 118 -11.46 -12.26 14.63
C GLY A 118 -10.48 -11.47 15.48
N ILE A 119 -10.76 -10.17 15.68
CA ILE A 119 -9.92 -9.24 16.45
C ILE A 119 -9.63 -9.80 17.86
N ASN A 120 -10.67 -10.30 18.53
CA ASN A 120 -10.58 -10.86 19.88
C ASN A 120 -9.66 -12.09 20.00
N THR A 121 -9.26 -12.71 18.89
CA THR A 121 -8.40 -13.90 18.89
C THR A 121 -6.90 -13.55 18.86
N GLY A 122 -6.54 -12.28 18.61
CA GLY A 122 -5.17 -11.85 18.32
C GLY A 122 -4.60 -12.41 17.02
N LYS A 123 -5.38 -13.20 16.26
CA LYS A 123 -5.01 -13.78 14.96
C LYS A 123 -5.62 -12.96 13.83
N HIS A 124 -5.33 -11.66 13.83
CA HIS A 124 -5.71 -10.71 12.80
C HIS A 124 -4.49 -10.13 12.07
N GLY A 125 -4.73 -9.46 10.95
CA GLY A 125 -3.70 -8.72 10.21
C GLY A 125 -3.83 -7.20 10.33
N ALA A 126 -4.76 -6.71 11.15
CA ALA A 126 -4.84 -5.29 11.49
C ALA A 126 -3.54 -4.85 12.21
N PRO A 127 -2.95 -3.70 11.83
CA PRO A 127 -1.69 -3.19 12.36
C PRO A 127 -1.73 -2.79 13.84
#